data_AF-A0A2E9KY07-F1
#
_entry.id   AF-A0A2E9KY07-F1
#
_cell.length_a   1.000
_cell.length_b   1.000
_cell.length_c   1.000
_cell.angle_alpha   90.00
_cell.angle_beta   90.00
_cell.angle_gamma   90.00
#
_symmetry.space_group_name_H-M   'P 1'
#
loop_
_entity.id
_entity.type
_entity.pdbx_description
1 polymer ?
#
loop_
_entity_poly.entity_id
_entity_poly.type
_entity_poly.pdbx_seq_one_letter_code
_entity_poly.pdbx_strand_id
1 'polypeptide(L)'
;MRKIERQMNTAIRSRKNWAGSNTTVMVDHNDKARVYLHGNLIAEVCNDFVAIFDGGWQTVTTKSRLNALLDEFRPHVGVCQKNFNWFIMVRGQAFPFISGSLV
;
A
#
# COMPACT_ATOMS: atom_id res chain seq x y z
N MET A 1 9.71 7.62 6.41
CA MET A 1 9.27 7.56 5.00
C MET A 1 10.38 8.04 4.05
N ARG A 2 10.73 7.26 3.02
CA ARG A 2 11.77 7.54 1.99
C ARG A 2 11.25 8.53 0.93
N LYS A 3 12.14 9.13 0.13
CA LYS A 3 11.76 10.08 -0.94
C LYS A 3 10.73 9.50 -1.92
N ILE A 4 10.97 8.28 -2.40
CA ILE A 4 10.08 7.56 -3.32
C ILE A 4 8.68 7.30 -2.71
N GLU A 5 8.62 7.02 -1.40
CA GLU A 5 7.36 6.79 -0.68
C GLU A 5 6.57 8.10 -0.52
N ARG A 6 7.27 9.21 -0.22
CA ARG A 6 6.63 10.54 -0.21
C ARG A 6 6.06 10.91 -1.58
N GLN A 7 6.82 10.67 -2.65
CA GLN A 7 6.36 10.93 -4.02
C GLN A 7 5.15 10.08 -4.39
N MET A 8 5.17 8.79 -4.04
CA MET A 8 4.02 7.88 -4.19
C MET A 8 2.79 8.41 -3.45
N ASN A 9 2.92 8.76 -2.16
CA ASN A 9 1.80 9.29 -1.38
C ASN A 9 1.27 10.62 -1.93
N THR A 10 2.14 11.52 -2.38
CA THR A 10 1.73 12.77 -3.06
C THR A 10 0.96 12.49 -4.35
N ALA A 11 1.37 11.50 -5.14
CA ALA A 11 0.66 11.12 -6.36
C ALA A 11 -0.75 10.56 -6.06
N ILE A 12 -0.86 9.71 -5.03
CA ILE A 12 -2.15 9.17 -4.57
C ILE A 12 -3.06 10.30 -4.06
N ARG A 13 -2.55 11.19 -3.19
CA ARG A 13 -3.28 12.37 -2.67
C ARG A 13 -3.80 13.27 -3.78
N SER A 14 -2.95 13.54 -4.78
CA SER A 14 -3.28 14.43 -5.89
C SER A 14 -4.10 13.76 -6.99
N ARG A 15 -4.42 12.47 -6.86
CA ARG A 15 -5.10 11.66 -7.88
C ARG A 15 -4.42 11.79 -9.24
N LYS A 16 -3.08 11.69 -9.26
CA LYS A 16 -2.28 11.79 -10.50
C LYS A 16 -1.49 10.52 -10.77
N ASN A 17 -1.42 10.16 -12.05
CA ASN A 17 -0.51 9.14 -12.52
C ASN A 17 0.93 9.53 -12.21
N TRP A 18 1.72 8.58 -11.72
CA TRP A 18 3.11 8.79 -11.40
C TRP A 18 3.88 7.47 -11.49
N ALA A 19 5.14 7.53 -11.91
CA ALA A 19 6.04 6.40 -11.87
C ALA A 19 7.41 6.84 -11.35
N GLY A 20 8.04 6.00 -10.54
CA GLY A 20 9.37 6.24 -10.03
C GLY A 20 10.08 4.96 -9.64
N SER A 21 11.24 4.70 -10.24
CA SER A 21 12.02 3.48 -10.03
C SER A 21 11.16 2.23 -10.23
N ASN A 22 10.84 1.51 -9.17
CA ASN A 22 10.04 0.29 -9.19
C ASN A 22 8.58 0.49 -8.76
N THR A 23 8.14 1.72 -8.47
CA THR A 23 6.81 2.00 -7.95
C THR A 23 6.02 2.86 -8.93
N THR A 24 4.75 2.50 -9.17
CA THR A 24 3.86 3.22 -10.08
C THR A 24 2.52 3.45 -9.43
N VAL A 25 1.94 4.64 -9.60
CA VAL A 25 0.57 4.99 -9.23
C VAL A 25 -0.20 5.23 -10.52
N MET A 26 -1.30 4.51 -10.70
CA MET A 26 -2.24 4.72 -11.79
C MET A 26 -3.60 5.09 -11.22
N VAL A 27 -4.17 6.18 -11.69
CA VAL A 27 -5.48 6.67 -11.27
C VAL A 27 -6.46 6.42 -12.40
N ASP A 28 -7.55 5.74 -12.08
CA ASP A 28 -8.61 5.47 -13.04
C ASP A 28 -9.64 6.62 -13.12
N HIS A 29 -10.60 6.48 -14.04
CA HIS A 29 -11.64 7.47 -14.28
C HIS A 29 -12.58 7.73 -13.08
N ASN A 30 -12.56 6.85 -12.07
CA ASN A 30 -13.37 6.95 -10.86
C ASN A 30 -12.54 7.49 -9.68
N ASP A 31 -11.42 8.17 -9.96
CA ASP A 31 -10.44 8.63 -8.98
C ASP A 31 -9.83 7.52 -8.12
N LYS A 32 -9.96 6.24 -8.47
CA LYS A 32 -9.32 5.17 -7.70
C LYS A 32 -7.84 5.12 -8.04
N ALA A 33 -6.99 5.22 -7.03
CA ALA A 33 -5.55 5.14 -7.19
C ALA A 33 -5.06 3.71 -6.94
N ARG A 34 -4.46 3.11 -7.96
CA ARG A 34 -3.82 1.78 -7.91
C ARG A 34 -2.32 1.94 -7.82
N VAL A 35 -1.72 1.26 -6.85
CA VAL A 35 -0.28 1.29 -6.60
C VAL A 35 0.33 -0.05 -6.99
N TYR A 36 1.36 0.02 -7.82
CA TYR A 36 2.10 -1.12 -8.32
C TYR A 36 3.55 -1.06 -7.84
N LEU A 37 4.11 -2.21 -7.50
CA LEU A 37 5.53 -2.40 -7.21
C LEU A 37 6.08 -3.49 -8.13
N HIS A 38 7.09 -3.16 -8.92
CA HIS A 38 7.62 -4.03 -9.98
C HIS A 38 6.54 -4.54 -10.94
N GLY A 39 5.51 -3.72 -11.20
CA GLY A 39 4.35 -4.10 -12.02
C GLY A 39 3.27 -4.92 -11.30
N ASN A 40 3.51 -5.36 -10.06
CA ASN A 40 2.52 -6.11 -9.28
C ASN A 40 1.66 -5.14 -8.46
N LEU A 41 0.34 -5.35 -8.46
CA LEU A 41 -0.58 -4.57 -7.65
C LEU A 41 -0.31 -4.81 -6.17
N ILE A 42 -0.13 -3.74 -5.40
CA ILE A 42 0.08 -3.79 -3.95
C ILE A 42 -0.98 -3.01 -3.17
N ALA A 43 -1.64 -2.01 -3.77
CA ALA A 43 -2.74 -1.32 -3.10
C ALA A 43 -3.74 -0.72 -4.09
N GLU A 44 -5.01 -0.64 -3.67
CA GLU A 44 -6.03 0.22 -4.27
C GLU A 44 -6.55 1.19 -3.21
N VAL A 45 -6.54 2.49 -3.51
CA VAL A 45 -6.98 3.56 -2.61
C VAL A 45 -8.21 4.24 -3.22
N CYS A 46 -9.36 4.00 -2.60
CA CYS A 46 -10.63 4.65 -2.89
C CYS A 46 -10.92 5.74 -1.85
N ASN A 47 -12.08 6.39 -1.96
CA ASN A 47 -12.52 7.33 -0.92
C ASN A 47 -12.94 6.58 0.36
N ASP A 48 -13.58 5.42 0.21
CA ASP A 48 -14.19 4.70 1.34
C ASP A 48 -13.27 3.65 1.97
N PHE A 49 -12.42 3.01 1.17
CA PHE A 49 -11.58 1.90 1.61
C PHE A 49 -10.17 1.95 1.00
N VAL A 50 -9.23 1.27 1.66
CA VAL A 50 -7.95 0.89 1.08
C VAL A 50 -7.90 -0.64 0.99
N ALA A 51 -7.65 -1.18 -0.20
CA ALA A 51 -7.36 -2.59 -0.37
C ALA A 51 -5.85 -2.79 -0.45
N ILE A 52 -5.30 -3.77 0.26
CA ILE A 52 -3.86 -4.09 0.24
C ILE A 52 -3.60 -5.49 -0.28
N PHE A 53 -2.53 -5.63 -1.05
CA PHE A 53 -2.12 -6.85 -1.73
C PHE A 53 -0.64 -7.11 -1.45
N ASP A 54 -0.25 -8.38 -1.46
CA ASP A 54 1.15 -8.79 -1.28
C ASP A 54 1.98 -8.68 -2.58
N GLY A 55 1.37 -8.35 -3.72
CA GLY A 55 2.06 -8.26 -5.00
C GLY A 55 2.65 -9.60 -5.47
N GLY A 56 2.06 -10.73 -5.03
CA GLY A 56 2.48 -12.09 -5.37
C GLY A 56 3.65 -12.62 -4.53
N TRP A 57 4.51 -11.74 -4.01
CA TRP A 57 5.63 -12.10 -3.12
C TRP A 57 5.74 -11.13 -1.95
N GLN A 58 5.74 -11.69 -0.74
CA GLN A 58 5.85 -10.94 0.51
C GLN A 58 7.29 -10.45 0.76
N THR A 59 7.68 -9.36 0.10
CA THR A 59 9.03 -8.79 0.20
C THR A 59 9.13 -7.62 1.18
N VAL A 60 10.35 -7.33 1.65
CA VAL A 60 10.63 -6.15 2.49
C VAL A 60 10.23 -4.85 1.78
N THR A 61 10.44 -4.76 0.47
CA THR A 61 10.06 -3.60 -0.33
C THR A 61 8.55 -3.43 -0.40
N THR A 62 7.80 -4.52 -0.64
CA THR A 62 6.33 -4.52 -0.60
C THR A 62 5.83 -3.98 0.74
N LYS A 63 6.35 -4.52 1.86
CA LYS A 63 5.99 -4.10 3.22
C LYS A 63 6.28 -2.62 3.47
N SER A 64 7.42 -2.13 3.00
CA SER A 64 7.82 -0.72 3.13
C SER A 64 6.83 0.20 2.41
N ARG A 65 6.41 -0.16 1.18
CA ARG A 65 5.44 0.63 0.40
C ARG A 65 4.06 0.63 1.03
N LEU A 66 3.58 -0.53 1.45
CA LEU A 66 2.30 -0.67 2.14
C LEU A 66 2.29 0.19 3.41
N ASN A 67 3.30 0.06 4.28
CA ASN A 67 3.34 0.85 5.51
C ASN A 67 3.41 2.36 5.26
N ALA A 68 4.18 2.81 4.26
CA ALA A 68 4.24 4.23 3.92
C ALA A 68 2.89 4.76 3.44
N LEU A 69 2.14 3.98 2.67
CA LEU A 69 0.79 4.32 2.23
C LEU A 69 -0.20 4.32 3.40
N LEU A 70 -0.19 3.27 4.23
CA LEU A 70 -1.10 3.14 5.36
C LEU A 70 -0.91 4.26 6.39
N ASP A 71 0.33 4.66 6.66
CA ASP A 71 0.62 5.80 7.54
C ASP A 71 -0.07 7.10 7.09
N GLU A 72 -0.24 7.30 5.77
CA GLU A 72 -0.88 8.48 5.19
C GLU A 72 -2.41 8.36 5.10
N PHE A 73 -2.93 7.21 4.67
CA PHE A 73 -4.35 7.05 4.31
C PHE A 73 -5.18 6.25 5.32
N ARG A 74 -4.53 5.48 6.20
CA ARG A 74 -5.14 4.63 7.22
C ARG A 74 -4.30 4.65 8.51
N PRO A 75 -4.24 5.79 9.21
CA PRO A 75 -3.45 5.91 10.43
C PRO A 75 -3.85 4.84 11.44
N HIS A 76 -2.88 4.32 12.19
CA HIS A 76 -3.00 3.18 13.12
C HIS A 76 -3.24 1.81 12.46
N VAL A 77 -3.14 1.73 11.13
CA VAL A 77 -3.03 0.47 10.39
C VAL A 77 -1.58 0.31 9.90
N GLY A 78 -1.06 -0.91 9.97
CA GLY A 78 0.26 -1.24 9.43
C GLY A 78 0.37 -2.71 9.06
N VAL A 79 1.44 -3.07 8.37
CA VAL A 79 1.77 -4.44 8.01
C VAL A 79 3.08 -4.82 8.68
N CYS A 80 3.05 -5.89 9.48
CA CYS A 80 4.22 -6.44 10.13
C CYS A 80 4.48 -7.88 9.67
N GLN A 81 5.68 -8.37 9.94
CA GLN A 81 6.06 -9.75 9.65
C GLN A 81 6.65 -10.37 10.91
N LYS A 82 6.14 -11.54 11.30
CA LYS A 82 6.61 -12.32 12.44
C LYS A 82 6.63 -13.79 12.07
N ASN A 83 7.75 -14.46 12.31
CA ASN A 83 7.94 -15.88 11.97
C ASN A 83 7.59 -16.18 10.50
N PHE A 84 8.12 -15.39 9.58
CA PHE A 84 7.86 -15.46 8.13
C PHE A 84 6.42 -15.16 7.68
N ASN A 85 5.45 -15.07 8.60
CA ASN A 85 4.07 -14.74 8.30
C ASN A 85 3.81 -13.23 8.40
N TRP A 86 2.96 -12.72 7.52
CA TRP A 86 2.53 -11.33 7.51
C TRP A 86 1.23 -11.14 8.29
N PHE A 87 1.14 -10.00 8.96
CA PHE A 87 -0.02 -9.59 9.73
C PHE A 87 -0.37 -8.14 9.46
N ILE A 88 -1.67 -7.87 9.45
CA ILE A 88 -2.23 -6.52 9.47
C ILE A 88 -2.39 -6.13 10.93
N MET A 89 -1.70 -5.06 11.32
CA MET A 89 -1.80 -4.48 12.64
C MET A 89 -2.84 -3.37 12.62
N VAL A 90 -3.86 -3.47 13.45
CA VAL A 90 -4.88 -2.42 13.62
C VAL A 90 -4.95 -2.07 15.10
N ARG A 91 -4.56 -0.85 15.48
CA ARG A 91 -4.59 -0.36 16.87
C ARG A 91 -3.99 -1.35 17.89
N GLY A 92 -2.90 -2.02 17.50
CA GLY A 92 -2.18 -2.98 18.36
C GLY A 92 -2.67 -4.43 18.29
N GLN A 93 -3.80 -4.70 17.61
CA GLN A 93 -4.25 -6.06 17.33
C GLN A 93 -3.69 -6.58 16.01
N ALA A 94 -3.32 -7.86 15.97
CA ALA A 94 -2.74 -8.50 14.79
C ALA A 94 -3.77 -9.42 14.13
N PHE A 95 -4.01 -9.20 12.84
CA PHE A 95 -4.87 -10.03 11.99
C PHE A 95 -4.00 -10.69 10.91
N PRO A 96 -4.30 -11.94 10.49
CA PRO A 96 -3.61 -12.54 9.36
C PRO A 96 -3.70 -11.64 8.11
N PHE A 97 -2.58 -11.47 7.43
CA PHE A 97 -2.57 -10.77 6.15
C PHE A 97 -3.15 -11.69 5.06
N ILE A 98 -4.19 -11.22 4.37
CA ILE A 98 -4.78 -11.88 3.20
C ILE A 98 -4.68 -10.88 2.04
N SER A 99 -4.18 -11.33 0.89
CA SER A 99 -4.08 -10.48 -0.29
C SER A 99 -5.50 -10.07 -0.74
N GLY A 100 -5.74 -8.76 -0.85
CA GLY A 100 -7.07 -8.20 -1.10
C GLY A 100 -7.85 -7.80 0.15
N SER A 101 -7.26 -7.88 1.35
CA SER A 101 -7.88 -7.37 2.58
C SER A 101 -8.19 -5.88 2.46
N LEU A 102 -9.39 -5.51 2.93
CA LEU A 102 -9.82 -4.12 3.08
C LEU A 102 -9.42 -3.59 4.44
N VAL A 103 -8.85 -2.38 4.47
CA VAL A 103 -8.35 -1.70 5.66
C VAL A 103 -8.75 -0.22 5.70
#